data_AF-A0A2K3M6G3-F1
#
_entry.id   AF-A0A2K3M6G3-F1
#
_cell.length_a   1.000
_cell.length_b   1.000
_cell.length_c   1.000
_cell.angle_alpha   90.00
_cell.angle_beta   90.00
_cell.angle_gamma   90.00
#
_symmetry.space_group_name_H-M   'P 1'
#
loop_
_entity.id
_entity.type
_entity.pdbx_description
1 polymer ?
#
loop_
_entity_poly.entity_id
_entity_poly.type
_entity_poly.pdbx_seq_one_letter_code
_entity_poly.pdbx_strand_id
1 'polypeptide(L)'
;MFGIFFHHCSLKFPPLFNRWRHPSSAVFPPSAFSLSSYLHRSFSSSSVTAAMSDHAKEDNAESSQRVDDHHLILGAKQELFFCHEWSPGSWFFLPHGTRIYNKLVDFIRNEYKDRGYQEVISPNIYKKDLWDRAGNYTKEDMYVLEVDKQEYGLKPMNCEGHCLMFEHRVRSYRVSPQFIVEIRIMHLFKLLG
;
A
#
# COMPACT_ATOMS: atom_id res chain seq x y z
N MET A 1 12.19 -5.79 -10.44
CA MET A 1 12.80 -6.18 -9.16
C MET A 1 11.92 -5.61 -8.05
N PHE A 2 10.84 -6.30 -7.69
CA PHE A 2 9.89 -5.83 -6.68
C PHE A 2 10.38 -6.29 -5.31
N GLY A 3 10.97 -5.37 -4.55
CA GLY A 3 11.29 -5.58 -3.15
C GLY A 3 10.01 -5.52 -2.33
N ILE A 4 9.55 -6.67 -1.81
CA ILE A 4 8.51 -6.73 -0.80
C ILE A 4 9.15 -6.25 0.50
N PHE A 5 8.86 -5.01 0.89
CA PHE A 5 9.18 -4.52 2.23
C PHE A 5 8.34 -5.31 3.25
N PHE A 6 8.93 -6.33 3.86
CA PHE A 6 8.43 -6.87 5.13
C PHE A 6 8.78 -5.86 6.22
N HIS A 7 7.91 -4.88 6.45
CA HIS A 7 7.94 -4.19 7.74
C HIS A 7 7.58 -5.20 8.84
N HIS A 8 8.41 -5.24 9.87
CA HIS A 8 8.36 -6.18 10.98
C HIS A 8 6.97 -6.19 11.64
N CYS A 9 6.12 -7.17 11.30
CA CYS A 9 4.93 -7.47 12.11
C CYS A 9 5.42 -7.98 13.47
N SER A 10 5.34 -7.13 14.50
CA SER A 10 5.90 -7.39 15.83
C SER A 10 4.88 -8.04 16.77
N LEU A 11 3.94 -8.82 16.22
CA LEU A 11 3.15 -9.74 17.04
C LEU A 11 4.14 -10.70 17.71
N LYS A 12 4.32 -10.56 19.03
CA LYS A 12 5.22 -11.40 19.84
C LYS A 12 4.72 -12.86 19.79
N PHE A 13 5.16 -13.61 18.78
CA PHE A 13 5.04 -15.06 18.75
C PHE A 13 6.02 -15.68 19.78
N PRO A 14 5.72 -16.86 20.35
CA PRO A 14 6.62 -17.57 21.27
C PRO A 14 8.01 -17.81 20.67
N PRO A 15 9.07 -17.99 21.49
CA PRO A 15 10.48 -17.77 21.13
C PRO A 15 11.12 -18.79 20.17
N LEU A 16 10.33 -19.55 19.40
CA LEU A 16 10.84 -20.60 18.49
C LEU A 16 11.11 -20.13 17.05
N PHE A 17 10.87 -18.86 16.71
CA PHE A 17 10.94 -18.36 15.33
C PHE A 17 12.22 -17.58 14.97
N ASN A 18 13.28 -17.68 15.77
CA ASN A 18 14.54 -16.96 15.51
C ASN A 18 15.49 -17.64 14.49
N ARG A 19 15.09 -18.74 13.84
CA ARG A 19 16.01 -19.59 13.03
C ARG A 19 15.85 -19.50 11.51
N TRP A 20 14.92 -18.70 10.99
CA TRP A 20 14.82 -18.44 9.54
C TRP A 20 15.28 -17.00 9.24
N ARG A 21 16.58 -16.78 9.40
CA ARG A 21 17.26 -15.57 8.94
C ARG A 21 18.13 -15.97 7.75
N HIS A 22 17.75 -15.58 6.53
CA HIS A 22 18.65 -15.69 5.39
C HIS A 22 19.86 -14.76 5.60
N PRO A 23 21.09 -15.19 5.24
CA PRO A 23 22.30 -14.42 5.52
C PRO A 23 22.53 -13.39 4.41
N SER A 24 21.96 -12.20 4.57
CA SER A 24 22.41 -10.99 3.87
C SER A 24 21.75 -9.75 4.46
N SER A 25 22.18 -9.37 5.67
CA SER A 25 21.88 -8.07 6.26
C SER A 25 23.19 -7.29 6.40
N ALA A 26 23.45 -6.40 5.44
CA ALA A 26 24.43 -5.33 5.63
C ALA A 26 23.81 -4.30 6.58
N VAL A 27 24.43 -4.15 7.75
CA VAL A 27 24.08 -3.17 8.78
C VAL A 27 24.75 -1.85 8.42
N PHE A 28 23.98 -0.76 8.34
CA PHE A 28 24.53 0.60 8.44
C PHE A 28 23.86 1.33 9.61
N PRO A 29 24.62 2.09 10.43
CA PRO A 29 24.13 2.71 11.66
C PRO A 29 23.30 3.99 11.39
N PRO A 30 22.45 4.41 12.34
CA PRO A 30 21.68 5.64 12.20
C PRO A 30 22.53 6.85 12.64
N SER A 31 22.62 7.87 11.80
CA SER A 31 23.00 9.22 12.21
C SER A 31 21.75 10.07 12.35
N ALA A 32 21.49 10.53 13.57
CA ALA A 32 20.47 11.50 13.90
C ALA A 32 20.75 12.86 13.23
N PHE A 33 19.73 13.49 12.64
CA PHE A 33 19.61 14.94 12.58
C PHE A 33 18.13 15.32 12.47
N SER A 34 17.63 15.98 13.52
CA SER A 34 16.43 16.80 13.50
C SER A 34 16.72 18.06 12.67
N LEU A 35 15.75 18.52 11.87
CA LEU A 35 15.28 19.90 11.85
C LEU A 35 14.07 20.05 10.92
N SER A 36 13.02 20.64 11.49
CA SER A 36 11.86 21.21 10.81
C SER A 36 12.28 22.38 9.91
N SER A 37 11.87 22.35 8.65
CA SER A 37 11.58 23.57 7.87
C SER A 37 10.76 23.24 6.62
N TYR A 38 9.67 24.01 6.44
CA TYR A 38 8.89 24.08 5.21
C TYR A 38 9.83 24.33 4.02
N LEU A 39 9.89 23.39 3.08
CA LEU A 39 10.63 23.55 1.83
C LEU A 39 9.67 23.94 0.70
N HIS A 40 9.69 25.23 0.36
CA HIS A 40 9.20 25.72 -0.93
C HIS A 40 10.12 25.17 -2.01
N ARG A 41 9.61 24.29 -2.89
CA ARG A 41 10.42 23.60 -3.89
C ARG A 41 10.69 24.50 -5.09
N SER A 42 11.80 25.23 -5.07
CA SER A 42 12.30 25.98 -6.22
C SER A 42 13.25 25.10 -7.03
N PHE A 43 12.89 24.75 -8.26
CA PHE A 43 13.81 24.10 -9.20
C PHE A 43 14.69 25.16 -9.88
N SER A 44 16.01 25.05 -9.76
CA SER A 44 16.95 25.78 -10.63
C SER A 44 17.65 24.79 -11.56
N SER A 45 17.63 25.09 -12.85
CA SER A 45 18.47 24.43 -13.86
C SER A 45 19.54 25.41 -14.33
N SER A 46 20.81 25.07 -14.15
CA SER A 46 21.94 25.91 -14.60
C SER A 46 22.38 25.55 -16.02
N SER A 47 22.11 26.47 -16.96
CA SER A 47 22.79 26.89 -18.22
C SER A 47 23.48 25.84 -19.13
N VAL A 48 23.35 25.88 -20.47
CA VAL A 48 24.00 26.86 -21.38
C VAL A 48 23.25 27.00 -22.74
N THR A 49 23.32 28.20 -23.33
CA THR A 49 22.72 28.75 -24.58
C THR A 49 21.33 29.42 -24.44
N ALA A 50 21.35 30.75 -24.54
CA ALA A 50 20.30 31.68 -24.16
C ALA A 50 19.47 32.24 -25.35
N ALA A 51 19.16 31.44 -26.37
CA ALA A 51 18.35 31.93 -27.50
C ALA A 51 17.35 30.93 -28.11
N MET A 52 17.14 29.76 -27.50
CA MET A 52 16.13 28.77 -27.95
C MET A 52 15.22 28.28 -26.80
N SER A 53 15.16 29.03 -25.70
CA SER A 53 14.63 28.51 -24.43
C SER A 53 13.19 28.88 -24.11
N ASP A 54 12.55 29.76 -24.88
CA ASP A 54 11.21 30.23 -24.50
C ASP A 54 10.13 29.27 -24.97
N HIS A 55 10.27 28.67 -26.16
CA HIS A 55 9.38 27.56 -26.59
C HIS A 55 9.68 26.24 -25.86
N ALA A 56 10.95 25.95 -25.55
CA ALA A 56 11.33 24.66 -24.95
C ALA A 56 10.99 24.52 -23.45
N LYS A 57 10.73 25.62 -22.75
CA LYS A 57 10.35 25.60 -21.32
C LYS A 57 8.86 25.39 -21.11
N GLU A 58 8.04 25.94 -22.01
CA GLU A 58 6.58 25.74 -21.99
C GLU A 58 6.27 24.28 -22.33
N ASP A 59 6.93 23.71 -23.36
CA ASP A 59 6.75 22.31 -23.77
C ASP A 59 7.17 21.27 -22.71
N ASN A 60 8.16 21.57 -21.85
CA ASN A 60 8.66 20.62 -20.84
C ASN A 60 7.86 20.59 -19.53
N ALA A 61 7.36 21.74 -19.09
CA ALA A 61 6.48 21.81 -17.92
C ALA A 61 5.09 21.25 -18.26
N GLU A 62 4.57 21.57 -19.46
CA GLU A 62 3.33 20.99 -19.94
C GLU A 62 3.47 19.48 -20.20
N SER A 63 4.57 19.01 -20.79
CA SER A 63 4.74 17.57 -21.06
C SER A 63 4.92 16.72 -19.80
N SER A 64 5.59 17.22 -18.76
CA SER A 64 5.80 16.44 -17.52
C SER A 64 4.47 16.25 -16.76
N GLN A 65 3.64 17.29 -16.66
CA GLN A 65 2.30 17.20 -16.09
C GLN A 65 1.32 16.40 -16.99
N ARG A 66 1.44 16.52 -18.31
CA ARG A 66 0.61 15.76 -19.28
C ARG A 66 0.89 14.25 -19.26
N VAL A 67 2.10 13.81 -18.89
CA VAL A 67 2.45 12.38 -18.82
C VAL A 67 1.85 11.72 -17.58
N ASP A 68 1.84 12.41 -16.44
CA ASP A 68 1.35 11.85 -15.17
C ASP A 68 -0.17 11.62 -15.18
N ASP A 69 -0.95 12.48 -15.85
CA ASP A 69 -2.41 12.39 -15.92
C ASP A 69 -2.95 11.63 -17.13
N HIS A 70 -2.09 11.08 -17.99
CA HIS A 70 -2.50 10.41 -19.24
C HIS A 70 -3.51 9.28 -19.00
N HIS A 71 -3.32 8.51 -17.93
CA HIS A 71 -4.22 7.42 -17.55
C HIS A 71 -5.60 7.93 -17.06
N LEU A 72 -5.66 9.12 -16.46
CA LEU A 72 -6.92 9.75 -16.05
C LEU A 72 -7.71 10.24 -17.26
N ILE A 73 -7.03 10.91 -18.19
CA ILE A 73 -7.65 11.42 -19.42
C ILE A 73 -8.16 10.26 -20.27
N LEU A 74 -7.36 9.22 -20.48
CA LEU A 74 -7.78 8.04 -21.24
C LEU A 74 -8.86 7.24 -20.51
N GLY A 75 -8.72 7.05 -19.19
CA GLY A 75 -9.69 6.32 -18.39
C GLY A 75 -11.08 6.97 -18.44
N ALA A 76 -11.13 8.30 -18.40
CA ALA A 76 -12.37 9.06 -18.57
C ALA A 76 -12.93 8.92 -20.00
N LYS A 77 -12.10 9.10 -21.04
CA LYS A 77 -12.51 8.96 -22.46
C LYS A 77 -13.03 7.56 -22.80
N GLN A 78 -12.50 6.54 -22.14
CA GLN A 78 -12.88 5.13 -22.36
C GLN A 78 -13.95 4.64 -21.36
N GLU A 79 -14.51 5.52 -20.54
CA GLU A 79 -15.53 5.17 -19.55
C GLU A 79 -15.10 3.99 -18.65
N LEU A 80 -13.85 4.03 -18.17
CA LEU A 80 -13.30 2.98 -17.32
C LEU A 80 -13.60 3.24 -15.84
N PHE A 81 -13.42 4.48 -15.39
CA PHE A 81 -13.60 4.87 -14.00
C PHE A 81 -13.83 6.39 -13.87
N PHE A 82 -14.35 6.81 -12.71
CA PHE A 82 -14.45 8.22 -12.33
C PHE A 82 -14.24 8.41 -10.83
N CYS A 83 -13.99 9.64 -10.39
CA CYS A 83 -13.92 10.03 -8.98
C CYS A 83 -15.11 10.95 -8.64
N HIS A 84 -15.59 10.91 -7.39
CA HIS A 84 -16.71 11.74 -6.93
C HIS A 84 -16.37 12.44 -5.62
N GLU A 85 -16.86 13.66 -5.41
CA GLU A 85 -16.58 14.48 -4.23
C GLU A 85 -17.03 13.84 -2.91
N TRP A 86 -18.05 12.97 -2.96
CA TRP A 86 -18.51 12.21 -1.80
C TRP A 86 -17.56 11.06 -1.38
N SER A 87 -16.60 10.70 -2.22
CA SER A 87 -15.60 9.67 -1.93
C SER A 87 -14.23 10.06 -2.52
N PRO A 88 -13.61 11.13 -2.01
CA PRO A 88 -12.35 11.62 -2.54
C PRO A 88 -11.25 10.56 -2.37
N GLY A 89 -10.42 10.41 -3.40
CA GLY A 89 -9.35 9.40 -3.43
C GLY A 89 -9.81 7.96 -3.73
N SER A 90 -11.12 7.74 -3.92
CA SER A 90 -11.68 6.44 -4.32
C SER A 90 -12.22 6.49 -5.74
N TRP A 91 -11.98 5.43 -6.51
CA TRP A 91 -12.41 5.32 -7.90
C TRP A 91 -13.67 4.46 -8.01
N PHE A 92 -14.66 4.98 -8.72
CA PHE A 92 -15.83 4.23 -9.17
C PHE A 92 -15.49 3.55 -10.49
N PHE A 93 -15.45 2.22 -10.51
CA PHE A 93 -15.23 1.46 -11.74
C PHE A 93 -16.53 1.31 -12.52
N LEU A 94 -16.51 1.74 -13.78
CA LEU A 94 -17.61 1.59 -14.73
C LEU A 94 -17.59 0.18 -15.35
N PRO A 95 -18.60 -0.25 -16.13
CA PRO A 95 -18.66 -1.62 -16.66
C PRO A 95 -17.42 -2.02 -17.47
N HIS A 96 -16.85 -1.12 -18.27
CA HIS A 96 -15.64 -1.40 -19.05
C HIS A 96 -14.40 -1.54 -18.16
N GLY A 97 -14.21 -0.65 -17.17
CA GLY A 97 -13.12 -0.77 -16.20
C GLY A 97 -13.24 -2.02 -15.32
N THR A 98 -14.46 -2.38 -14.92
CA THR A 98 -14.73 -3.58 -14.11
C THR A 98 -14.34 -4.86 -14.85
N ARG A 99 -14.55 -4.93 -16.17
CA ARG A 99 -14.09 -6.08 -16.98
C ARG A 99 -12.57 -6.23 -16.94
N ILE A 100 -11.85 -5.12 -17.07
CA ILE A 100 -10.38 -5.11 -16.99
C ILE A 100 -9.92 -5.54 -15.60
N TYR A 101 -10.51 -4.95 -14.56
CA TYR A 101 -10.21 -5.29 -13.17
C TYR A 101 -10.40 -6.78 -12.88
N ASN A 102 -11.56 -7.34 -13.24
CA ASN A 102 -11.85 -8.76 -13.03
C ASN A 102 -10.87 -9.65 -13.80
N LYS A 103 -10.50 -9.28 -15.03
CA LYS A 103 -9.52 -10.04 -15.80
C LYS A 103 -8.14 -10.08 -15.15
N LEU A 104 -7.72 -8.97 -14.53
CA LEU A 104 -6.47 -8.89 -13.77
C LEU A 104 -6.54 -9.69 -12.47
N VAL A 105 -7.67 -9.64 -11.77
CA VAL A 105 -7.90 -10.44 -10.56
C VAL A 105 -7.89 -11.93 -10.89
N ASP A 106 -8.54 -12.36 -11.96
CA ASP A 106 -8.53 -13.75 -12.40
C ASP A 106 -7.12 -14.22 -12.77
N PHE A 107 -6.35 -13.35 -13.46
CA PHE A 107 -4.96 -13.63 -13.78
C PHE A 107 -4.12 -13.87 -12.52
N ILE A 108 -4.17 -12.97 -11.52
CA ILE A 108 -3.37 -13.14 -10.30
C ILE A 108 -3.84 -14.31 -9.44
N ARG A 109 -5.15 -14.61 -9.42
CA ARG A 109 -5.68 -15.79 -8.74
C ARG A 109 -5.14 -17.09 -9.32
N ASN A 110 -5.03 -17.16 -10.65
CA ASN A 110 -4.42 -18.32 -11.31
C ASN A 110 -2.93 -18.46 -10.92
N GLU A 111 -2.17 -17.36 -10.94
CA GLU A 111 -0.77 -17.35 -10.47
C GLU A 111 -0.62 -17.81 -9.01
N TYR A 112 -1.51 -17.35 -8.13
CA TYR A 112 -1.53 -17.80 -6.73
C TYR A 112 -1.81 -19.28 -6.60
N LYS A 113 -2.80 -19.79 -7.34
CA LYS A 113 -3.16 -21.20 -7.34
C LYS A 113 -2.00 -22.09 -7.81
N ASP A 114 -1.34 -21.72 -8.90
CA ASP A 114 -0.23 -22.49 -9.47
C ASP A 114 0.99 -22.52 -8.53
N ARG A 115 1.15 -21.49 -7.71
CA ARG A 115 2.22 -21.38 -6.69
C ARG A 115 1.84 -21.95 -5.33
N GLY A 116 0.64 -22.51 -5.18
CA GLY A 116 0.16 -23.14 -3.95
C GLY A 116 -0.26 -22.17 -2.84
N TYR A 117 -0.56 -20.91 -3.18
CA TYR A 117 -1.16 -19.97 -2.24
C TYR A 117 -2.65 -20.30 -2.00
N GLN A 118 -3.11 -20.05 -0.79
CA GLN A 118 -4.50 -20.23 -0.38
C GLN A 118 -5.15 -18.86 -0.22
N GLU A 119 -6.14 -18.57 -1.06
CA GLU A 119 -6.93 -17.34 -0.92
C GLU A 119 -7.79 -17.42 0.34
N VAL A 120 -7.70 -16.38 1.18
CA VAL A 120 -8.42 -16.22 2.43
C VAL A 120 -9.15 -14.88 2.45
N ILE A 121 -10.09 -14.75 3.39
CA ILE A 121 -10.85 -13.53 3.59
C ILE A 121 -10.77 -13.16 5.07
N SER A 122 -10.36 -11.93 5.36
CA SER A 122 -10.33 -11.38 6.70
C SER A 122 -11.25 -10.15 6.82
N PRO A 123 -11.73 -9.80 8.04
CA PRO A 123 -12.51 -8.59 8.26
C PRO A 123 -11.78 -7.32 7.80
N ASN A 124 -12.57 -6.28 7.46
CA ASN A 124 -12.03 -4.95 7.15
C ASN A 124 -11.88 -4.05 8.37
N ILE A 125 -12.60 -4.34 9.46
CA ILE A 125 -12.64 -3.54 10.68
C ILE A 125 -12.13 -4.38 11.84
N TYR A 126 -11.22 -3.82 12.63
CA TYR A 126 -10.71 -4.46 13.85
C TYR A 126 -10.75 -3.50 15.03
N LYS A 127 -10.72 -4.06 16.24
CA LYS A 127 -10.50 -3.28 17.47
C LYS A 127 -9.10 -2.71 17.48
N LYS A 128 -8.95 -1.52 18.03
CA LYS A 128 -7.67 -0.84 18.16
C LYS A 128 -6.57 -1.71 18.79
N ASP A 129 -6.93 -2.48 19.81
CA ASP A 129 -6.05 -3.36 20.57
C ASP A 129 -5.19 -4.28 19.68
N LEU A 130 -5.69 -4.64 18.49
CA LEU A 130 -4.95 -5.48 17.54
C LEU A 130 -3.69 -4.78 17.02
N TRP A 131 -3.78 -3.50 16.67
CA TRP A 131 -2.63 -2.74 16.15
C TRP A 131 -1.69 -2.30 17.27
N ASP A 132 -2.23 -1.98 18.45
CA ASP A 132 -1.44 -1.70 19.65
C ASP A 132 -0.55 -2.91 19.99
N ARG A 133 -1.08 -4.13 19.83
CA ARG A 133 -0.31 -5.37 20.01
C ARG A 133 0.70 -5.61 18.89
N ALA A 134 0.37 -5.28 17.64
CA ALA A 134 1.23 -5.52 16.48
C ALA A 134 2.43 -4.56 16.40
N GLY A 135 2.37 -3.42 17.07
CA GLY A 135 3.43 -2.39 17.07
C GLY A 135 3.48 -1.53 15.79
N ASN A 136 2.51 -1.69 14.88
CA ASN A 136 2.39 -0.99 13.60
C ASN A 136 1.37 0.15 13.63
N TYR A 137 1.15 0.75 14.80
CA TYR A 137 0.13 1.77 14.96
C TYR A 137 0.68 3.18 14.74
N THR A 138 0.53 3.70 13.53
CA THR A 138 0.51 5.14 13.28
C THR A 138 -0.95 5.55 13.09
N LYS A 139 -1.53 6.24 14.09
CA LYS A 139 -2.89 6.84 13.98
C LYS A 139 -3.07 7.65 12.71
N GLU A 140 -1.97 8.23 12.24
CA GLU A 140 -1.90 9.21 11.18
C GLU A 140 -2.31 8.66 9.81
N ASP A 141 -2.23 7.33 9.60
CA ASP A 141 -2.51 6.72 8.29
C ASP A 141 -3.78 5.85 8.27
N MET A 142 -4.55 5.83 9.36
CA MET A 142 -5.71 4.93 9.53
C MET A 142 -7.03 5.69 9.69
N TYR A 143 -8.09 5.14 9.08
CA TYR A 143 -9.45 5.55 9.41
C TYR A 143 -9.86 4.93 10.75
N VAL A 144 -10.23 5.77 11.72
CA VAL A 144 -10.66 5.38 13.06
C VAL A 144 -12.15 5.66 13.21
N LEU A 145 -12.86 4.71 13.81
CA LEU A 145 -14.28 4.76 14.13
C LEU A 145 -14.44 4.58 15.64
N GLU A 146 -15.21 5.44 16.30
CA GLU A 146 -15.56 5.26 17.70
C GLU A 146 -17.00 4.71 17.81
N VAL A 147 -17.14 3.53 18.41
CA VAL A 147 -18.44 2.85 18.60
C VAL A 147 -18.51 2.37 20.04
N ASP A 148 -19.54 2.78 20.79
CA ASP A 148 -19.77 2.37 22.18
C ASP A 148 -18.54 2.56 23.10
N LYS A 149 -17.85 3.69 22.98
CA LYS A 149 -16.60 4.03 23.70
C LYS A 149 -15.42 3.10 23.41
N GLN A 150 -15.49 2.35 22.30
CA GLN A 150 -14.40 1.53 21.79
C GLN A 150 -13.91 2.09 20.45
N GLU A 151 -12.60 2.17 20.29
CA GLU A 151 -11.97 2.56 19.03
C GLU A 151 -11.80 1.33 18.12
N TYR A 152 -12.30 1.46 16.91
CA TYR A 152 -12.12 0.54 15.79
C TYR A 152 -11.37 1.23 14.67
N GLY A 153 -10.74 0.46 13.80
CA GLY A 153 -10.06 0.99 12.62
C GLY A 153 -10.38 0.20 11.36
N LEU A 154 -10.32 0.84 10.21
CA LEU A 154 -10.22 0.11 8.94
C LEU A 154 -8.79 -0.41 8.79
N LYS A 155 -8.66 -1.63 8.27
CA LYS A 155 -7.35 -2.25 8.06
C LYS A 155 -6.54 -1.48 7.00
N PRO A 156 -5.32 -0.99 7.33
CA PRO A 156 -4.41 -0.42 6.34
C PRO A 156 -3.64 -1.52 5.59
N MET A 157 -3.55 -2.71 6.18
CA MET A 157 -2.86 -3.89 5.66
C MET A 157 -3.63 -5.18 5.99
N ASN A 158 -3.31 -6.28 5.31
CA ASN A 158 -3.89 -7.60 5.57
C ASN A 158 -3.11 -8.43 6.60
N CYS A 159 -1.90 -7.99 6.98
CA CYS A 159 -0.96 -8.75 7.79
C CYS A 159 -1.54 -9.16 9.15
N GLU A 160 -2.26 -8.27 9.82
CA GLU A 160 -2.83 -8.49 11.14
C GLU A 160 -3.90 -9.59 11.10
N GLY A 161 -4.78 -9.55 10.09
CA GLY A 161 -5.78 -10.59 9.84
C GLY A 161 -5.13 -11.95 9.52
N HIS A 162 -4.12 -11.95 8.66
CA HIS A 162 -3.36 -13.14 8.31
C HIS A 162 -2.67 -13.79 9.52
N CYS A 163 -2.10 -12.99 10.42
CA CYS A 163 -1.51 -13.50 11.65
C CYS A 163 -2.55 -14.11 12.61
N LEU A 164 -3.74 -13.51 12.74
CA LEU A 164 -4.83 -14.09 13.53
C LEU A 164 -5.32 -15.42 12.94
N MET A 165 -5.44 -15.51 11.61
CA MET A 165 -5.79 -16.77 10.92
C MET A 165 -4.70 -17.85 11.09
N PHE A 166 -3.44 -17.42 11.10
CA PHE A 166 -2.33 -18.30 11.42
C PHE A 166 -2.35 -18.73 12.90
N GLU A 167 -2.75 -17.89 13.83
CA GLU A 167 -2.83 -18.24 15.25
C GLU A 167 -4.02 -19.16 15.59
N HIS A 168 -5.13 -19.06 14.86
CA HIS A 168 -6.39 -19.77 15.15
C HIS A 168 -6.27 -21.31 15.27
N ARG A 169 -5.27 -21.95 14.65
CA ARG A 169 -5.06 -23.40 14.74
C ARG A 169 -3.67 -23.75 15.25
N VAL A 170 -3.61 -24.73 16.16
CA VAL A 170 -2.35 -25.35 16.57
C VAL A 170 -1.73 -26.06 15.37
N ARG A 171 -0.47 -25.78 15.08
CA ARG A 171 0.26 -26.35 13.94
C ARG A 171 1.52 -27.06 14.43
N SER A 172 1.80 -28.22 13.83
CA SER A 172 3.09 -28.89 14.01
C SER A 172 4.14 -28.22 13.13
N TYR A 173 5.39 -28.17 13.61
CA TYR A 173 6.53 -27.65 12.85
C TYR A 173 6.78 -28.39 11.53
N ARG A 174 6.24 -29.61 11.40
CA ARG A 174 6.37 -30.45 10.19
C ARG A 174 5.38 -30.07 9.08
N VAL A 175 4.37 -29.25 9.40
CA VAL A 175 3.43 -28.77 8.38
C VAL A 175 4.13 -27.73 7.53
N SER A 176 3.99 -27.85 6.21
CA SER A 176 4.55 -26.92 5.22
C SER A 176 4.19 -25.46 5.56
N PRO A 177 5.07 -24.48 5.28
CA PRO A 177 4.73 -23.06 5.40
C PRO A 177 3.42 -22.76 4.67
N GLN A 178 2.53 -22.05 5.36
CA GLN A 178 1.27 -21.64 4.77
C GLN A 178 1.46 -20.34 4.03
N PHE A 179 1.13 -20.36 2.74
CA PHE A 179 1.14 -19.20 1.89
C PHE A 179 -0.31 -18.74 1.71
N ILE A 180 -0.72 -17.72 2.46
CA ILE A 180 -2.08 -17.16 2.37
C ILE A 180 -2.06 -15.83 1.65
N VAL A 181 -3.10 -15.57 0.85
CA VAL A 181 -3.30 -14.32 0.10
C VAL A 181 -4.72 -13.82 0.30
N GLU A 182 -4.90 -12.51 0.24
CA GLU A 182 -6.21 -11.88 0.28
C GLU A 182 -6.26 -10.76 -0.76
N ILE A 183 -7.22 -10.85 -1.69
CA ILE A 183 -7.47 -9.83 -2.71
C ILE A 183 -8.68 -9.00 -2.24
N ARG A 184 -8.47 -8.21 -1.18
CA ARG A 184 -9.49 -7.34 -0.59
C ARG A 184 -8.99 -5.90 -0.51
N ILE A 185 -9.94 -4.98 -0.57
CA ILE A 185 -9.72 -3.54 -0.44
C ILE A 185 -9.15 -3.21 0.94
N MET A 186 -8.11 -2.38 0.96
CA MET A 186 -7.51 -1.80 2.16
C MET A 186 -7.73 -0.30 2.10
N HIS A 187 -7.84 0.34 3.27
CA HIS A 187 -8.11 1.77 3.36
C HIS A 187 -6.95 2.44 4.08
N LEU A 188 -6.31 3.38 3.40
CA LEU A 188 -5.23 4.17 3.95
C LEU A 188 -5.69 5.62 3.97
N PHE A 189 -5.61 6.26 5.13
CA PHE A 189 -5.87 7.67 5.25
C PHE A 189 -4.62 8.43 4.79
N LYS A 190 -4.82 9.39 3.88
CA LYS A 190 -3.78 10.34 3.48
C LYS A 190 -4.33 11.75 3.61
N LEU A 191 -3.53 12.64 4.15
CA LEU A 191 -3.84 14.06 4.15
C LEU A 191 -3.83 14.59 2.71
N LEU A 192 -4.86 15.34 2.35
CA LEU A 192 -4.86 16.17 1.15
C LEU A 192 -3.99 17.38 1.48
N GLY A 193 -2.74 17.37 1.01
CA GLY A 193 -1.79 18.48 1.13
C GLY A 193 -2.04 19.59 0.13
#